data_AF-A0A0C1CBI2-F1
#
_entry.id   AF-A0A0C1CBI2-F1
#
_cell.length_a   1.000
_cell.length_b   1.000
_cell.length_c   1.000
_cell.angle_alpha   90.00
_cell.angle_beta   90.00
_cell.angle_gamma   90.00
#
_symmetry.space_group_name_H-M   'P 1'
#
loop_
_entity.id
_entity.type
_entity.pdbx_description
1 polymer ?
#
loop_
_entity_poly.entity_id
_entity_poly.type
_entity_poly.pdbx_seq_one_letter_code
_entity_poly.pdbx_strand_id
1 'polypeptide(L)'
;MEDQHEHPFYGQDIYRQKEQLYIKKLLKKYRHEKVSDELKKKVWEELQMEKYKGNITIPFKVVTHLDPTGLFPEYIDVILDTKV
;
A
#
# COMPACT_ATOMS: atom_id res chain seq x y z
N MET A 1 -24.83 18.74 7.56
CA MET A 1 -23.48 18.87 7.00
C MET A 1 -23.09 17.49 6.53
N GLU A 2 -23.47 17.20 5.29
CA GLU A 2 -23.26 15.91 4.63
C GLU A 2 -21.94 15.98 3.87
N ASP A 3 -21.02 15.08 4.22
CA ASP A 3 -19.98 14.60 3.30
C ASP A 3 -19.87 13.08 3.48
N GLN A 4 -20.77 12.40 2.75
CA GLN A 4 -20.61 11.10 2.09
C GLN A 4 -19.87 10.00 2.86
N HIS A 5 -20.59 9.37 3.80
CA HIS A 5 -20.36 7.97 4.19
C HIS A 5 -20.97 7.03 3.15
N GLU A 6 -20.24 6.72 2.07
CA GLU A 6 -20.59 5.70 1.07
C GLU A 6 -19.36 4.75 1.01
N HIS A 7 -19.37 3.44 1.28
CA HIS A 7 -20.36 2.37 1.14
C HIS A 7 -20.19 1.31 2.25
N PRO A 8 -21.26 0.59 2.63
CA PRO A 8 -21.20 -0.55 3.54
C PRO A 8 -20.70 -1.78 2.79
N PHE A 9 -19.43 -2.16 2.96
CA PHE A 9 -18.96 -3.48 2.53
C PHE A 9 -19.29 -4.51 3.62
N TYR A 10 -20.50 -5.07 3.58
CA TYR A 10 -20.82 -6.34 4.20
C TYR A 10 -19.96 -7.45 3.56
N GLY A 11 -19.23 -8.23 4.38
CA GLY A 11 -18.77 -9.57 3.97
C GLY A 11 -17.29 -9.78 3.62
N GLN A 12 -16.37 -8.85 3.91
CA GLN A 12 -14.94 -9.09 3.65
C GLN A 12 -14.12 -8.94 4.93
N ASP A 13 -13.42 -10.02 5.29
CA ASP A 13 -12.60 -10.24 6.47
C ASP A 13 -11.89 -8.98 7.00
N ILE A 14 -12.07 -8.70 8.29
CA ILE A 14 -11.50 -7.56 9.05
C ILE A 14 -9.96 -7.50 8.90
N TYR A 15 -9.31 -8.59 8.48
CA TYR A 15 -7.88 -8.65 8.12
C TYR A 15 -7.49 -7.64 7.02
N ARG A 16 -8.34 -7.43 6.00
CA ARG A 16 -8.05 -6.50 4.89
C ARG A 16 -7.82 -5.08 5.37
N GLN A 17 -8.68 -4.56 6.25
CA GLN A 17 -8.55 -3.21 6.78
C GLN A 17 -7.33 -3.07 7.70
N LYS A 18 -7.04 -4.10 8.52
CA LYS A 18 -5.89 -4.11 9.42
C LYS A 18 -4.57 -4.11 8.65
N GLU A 19 -4.42 -4.99 7.66
CA GLU A 19 -3.23 -5.07 6.80
C GLU A 19 -3.07 -3.81 5.95
N GLN A 20 -4.16 -3.28 5.37
CA GLN A 20 -4.12 -2.04 4.61
C GLN A 20 -3.71 -0.83 5.47
N LEU A 21 -4.23 -0.73 6.69
CA LEU A 21 -3.80 0.30 7.65
C LEU A 21 -2.33 0.13 8.04
N TYR A 22 -1.87 -1.10 8.20
CA TYR A 22 -0.48 -1.41 8.55
C TYR A 22 0.47 -1.00 7.42
N ILE A 23 0.17 -1.39 6.19
CA ILE A 23 0.94 -1.02 4.99
C ILE A 23 0.91 0.49 4.79
N LYS A 24 -0.24 1.16 4.97
CA LYS A 24 -0.34 2.62 4.90
C LYS A 24 0.51 3.31 5.97
N LYS A 25 0.61 2.75 7.19
CA LYS A 25 1.52 3.26 8.24
C LYS A 25 2.99 3.04 7.88
N LEU A 26 3.33 1.90 7.27
CA LEU A 26 4.70 1.59 6.83
C LEU A 26 5.12 2.55 5.70
N LEU A 27 4.27 2.73 4.70
CA LEU A 27 4.50 3.65 3.57
C LEU A 27 4.57 5.13 3.99
N LYS A 28 3.91 5.53 5.08
CA LYS A 28 4.05 6.90 5.62
C LYS A 28 5.50 7.27 5.93
N LYS A 29 6.35 6.31 6.30
CA LYS A 29 7.78 6.56 6.55
C LYS A 29 8.50 7.01 5.28
N TYR A 30 8.09 6.48 4.13
CA TYR A 30 8.71 6.70 2.83
C TYR A 30 8.04 7.84 2.04
N ARG A 31 7.01 8.50 2.59
CA ARG A 31 6.23 9.56 1.90
C ARG A 31 7.08 10.77 1.48
N HIS A 32 8.20 11.01 2.16
CA HIS A 32 9.10 12.13 1.88
C HIS A 32 10.37 11.70 1.11
N GLU A 33 10.54 10.40 0.85
CA GLU A 33 11.67 9.91 0.05
C GLU A 33 11.35 9.97 -1.43
N LYS A 34 12.36 10.31 -2.24
CA LYS A 34 12.23 10.32 -3.69
C LYS A 34 12.03 8.89 -4.20
N VAL A 35 11.06 8.70 -5.09
CA VAL A 35 10.84 7.39 -5.72
C VAL A 35 12.07 7.03 -6.54
N SER A 36 12.71 5.95 -6.13
CA SER A 36 13.86 5.35 -6.79
C SER A 36 13.70 3.85 -6.76
N ASP A 37 14.41 3.15 -7.65
CA ASP A 37 14.37 1.68 -7.71
C ASP A 37 14.84 1.06 -6.39
N GLU A 38 15.80 1.72 -5.72
CA GLU A 38 16.26 1.34 -4.37
C GLU A 38 15.14 1.43 -3.33
N LEU A 39 14.35 2.52 -3.35
CA LEU A 39 13.24 2.71 -2.42
C LEU A 39 12.15 1.66 -2.66
N LYS A 40 11.82 1.39 -3.93
CA LYS A 40 10.86 0.35 -4.32
C LYS A 40 11.30 -1.02 -3.81
N LYS A 41 12.58 -1.36 -4.01
CA LYS A 41 13.15 -2.63 -3.54
C LYS A 41 13.07 -2.74 -2.02
N LYS A 42 13.45 -1.70 -1.30
CA LYS A 42 13.38 -1.63 0.17
C LYS A 42 11.96 -1.80 0.70
N VAL A 43 10.98 -1.10 0.10
CA VAL A 43 9.56 -1.26 0.44
C VAL A 43 9.08 -2.68 0.17
N TRP A 44 9.48 -3.28 -0.96
CA TRP A 44 9.11 -4.64 -1.30
C TRP A 44 9.71 -5.67 -0.32
N GLU A 45 10.98 -5.52 0.05
CA GLU A 45 11.66 -6.37 1.04
C GLU A 45 11.01 -6.27 2.42
N GLU A 46 10.70 -5.07 2.90
CA GLU A 46 9.95 -4.87 4.16
C GLU A 46 8.59 -5.57 4.11
N LEU A 47 7.81 -5.38 3.04
CA LEU A 47 6.51 -6.04 2.90
C LEU A 47 6.62 -7.57 2.83
N GLN A 48 7.67 -8.10 2.18
CA GLN A 48 7.95 -9.54 2.16
C GLN A 48 8.35 -10.06 3.54
N MET A 49 9.15 -9.31 4.31
CA MET A 49 9.47 -9.67 5.69
C MET A 49 8.22 -9.69 6.59
N GLU A 50 7.36 -8.68 6.45
CA GLU A 50 6.10 -8.64 7.19
C GLU A 50 5.15 -9.77 6.78
N LYS A 51 5.20 -10.19 5.50
CA LYS A 51 4.52 -11.40 5.04
C LYS A 51 5.09 -12.68 5.66
N TYR A 52 6.41 -12.80 5.70
CA TYR A 52 7.09 -13.93 6.33
C TYR A 52 6.79 -14.03 7.83
N LYS A 53 6.67 -12.90 8.53
CA LYS A 53 6.25 -12.84 9.95
C LYS A 53 4.78 -13.17 10.17
N GLY A 54 3.96 -13.21 9.12
CA GLY A 54 2.51 -13.43 9.20
C GLY A 54 1.69 -12.16 9.49
N ASN A 55 2.31 -10.98 9.44
CA ASN A 55 1.60 -9.70 9.61
C ASN A 55 0.80 -9.31 8.36
N ILE A 56 1.29 -9.73 7.19
CA ILE A 56 0.61 -9.58 5.90
C ILE A 56 0.41 -10.97 5.32
N THR A 57 -0.81 -11.38 5.07
CA THR A 57 -1.11 -12.67 4.43
C THR A 57 -1.67 -12.48 3.03
N ILE A 58 -2.26 -11.32 2.76
CA ILE A 58 -2.85 -10.96 1.47
C ILE A 58 -1.74 -10.76 0.42
N PRO A 59 -1.90 -11.27 -0.82
CA PRO A 59 -0.98 -10.96 -1.90
C PRO A 59 -0.99 -9.46 -2.22
N PHE A 60 0.18 -8.89 -2.46
CA PHE A 60 0.35 -7.47 -2.73
C PHE A 60 1.27 -7.23 -3.91
N LYS A 61 1.09 -6.09 -4.57
CA LYS A 61 1.90 -5.61 -5.68
C LYS A 61 2.36 -4.20 -5.39
N VAL A 62 3.67 -3.98 -5.44
CA VAL A 62 4.28 -2.66 -5.31
C VAL A 62 4.36 -2.03 -6.70
N VAL A 63 3.76 -0.85 -6.86
CA VAL A 63 3.72 -0.09 -8.10
C VAL A 63 4.40 1.26 -7.86
N THR A 64 5.20 1.69 -8.82
CA THR A 64 5.82 3.01 -8.81
C THR A 64 5.14 3.86 -9.86
N HIS A 65 4.55 4.97 -9.43
CA HIS A 65 4.00 5.98 -10.32
C HIS A 65 5.11 6.98 -10.61
N LEU A 66 5.72 6.83 -11.78
CA LEU A 66 6.68 7.76 -12.33
C LEU A 66 5.92 8.64 -13.33
N ASP A 67 5.87 9.93 -13.09
CA ASP A 67 5.22 10.87 -14.00
C ASP A 67 6.27 11.48 -14.94
N PRO A 68 6.29 11.09 -16.23
CA PRO A 68 7.29 11.61 -17.17
C PRO A 68 7.08 13.09 -17.50
N THR A 69 5.88 13.61 -17.22
CA THR A 69 5.51 15.02 -17.40
C THR A 69 5.91 15.91 -16.22
N GLY A 70 6.28 15.34 -15.07
CA GLY A 70 6.63 16.07 -13.85
C GLY A 70 5.46 16.88 -13.26
N LEU A 71 4.23 16.62 -13.69
CA LEU A 71 3.03 17.31 -13.21
C LEU A 71 2.58 16.77 -11.86
N PHE A 72 2.91 15.50 -11.58
CA PHE A 72 2.57 14.83 -10.33
C PHE A 72 3.84 14.37 -9.60
N PRO A 73 3.88 14.50 -8.26
CA PRO A 73 4.99 13.97 -7.49
C PRO A 73 5.03 12.45 -7.66
N GLU A 74 6.20 11.90 -7.90
CA GLU A 74 6.41 10.46 -8.00
C GLU A 74 6.02 9.82 -6.66
N TYR A 75 5.26 8.71 -6.69
CA TYR A 75 4.91 7.98 -5.47
C TYR A 75 4.95 6.47 -5.66
N ILE A 76 5.16 5.76 -4.56
CA ILE A 76 5.04 4.31 -4.48
C ILE A 76 3.65 3.98 -3.96
N ASP A 77 2.94 3.13 -4.67
CA ASP A 77 1.65 2.59 -4.26
C ASP A 77 1.74 1.07 -4.06
N VAL A 78 0.90 0.55 -3.18
CA VAL A 78 0.85 -0.88 -2.88
C VAL A 78 -0.58 -1.36 -3.04
N ILE A 79 -0.79 -2.12 -4.10
CA ILE A 79 -2.08 -2.70 -4.44
C ILE A 79 -2.18 -4.06 -3.77
N LEU A 80 -3.18 -4.22 -2.90
CA LEU A 80 -3.49 -5.52 -2.30
C LEU A 80 -4.43 -6.26 -3.25
N ASP A 81 -3.99 -7.41 -3.76
CA ASP A 81 -4.81 -8.26 -4.61
C ASP A 81 -5.62 -9.19 -3.69
N THR A 82 -6.95 -9.04 -3.73
CA THR A 82 -7.85 -9.83 -2.89
C THR A 82 -8.62 -10.88 -3.69
N LYS A 83 -8.11 -11.34 -4.83
CA LYS A 83 -8.72 -12.49 -5.51
C LYS A 83 -8.36 -13.77 -4.74
N VAL A 84 -9.26 -14.14 -3.84
CA VAL A 84 -9.48 -15.51 -3.38
C VAL A 84 -10.82 -15.98 -3.92
#